data_AF-A0AAV2N3V4-F1
#
_entry.id   AF-A0AAV2N3V4-F1
#
_cell.length_a   1.000
_cell.length_b   1.000
_cell.length_c   1.000
_cell.angle_alpha   90.00
_cell.angle_beta   90.00
_cell.angle_gamma   90.00
#
_symmetry.space_group_name_H-M   'P 1'
#
loop_
_entity.id
_entity.type
_entity.pdbx_description
1 polymer ?
#
loop_
_entity_poly.entity_id
_entity_poly.type
_entity_poly.pdbx_seq_one_letter_code
_entity_poly.pdbx_strand_id
1 'polypeptide(L)'
;MKILMLIVCVLALIHADEATTGKVFRDYLAECEKELPKVPGLPKELNVGIIFCAVKRTEAIDKNNALNRNKIMTNCENMISDPVKVEQCQDICNTCMDEGFKVPGSNFIQTTRAIQCAVSYDVISLLDKE
;
A
#
# COMPACT_ATOMS: atom_id res chain seq x y z
N MET A 1 -41.37 -10.41 3.02
CA MET A 1 -40.25 -10.45 3.98
C MET A 1 -39.08 -11.37 3.60
N LYS A 2 -39.23 -12.42 2.78
CA LYS A 2 -38.10 -13.30 2.39
C LYS A 2 -37.21 -12.77 1.26
N ILE A 3 -37.74 -11.93 0.37
CA ILE A 3 -37.01 -11.42 -0.80
C ILE A 3 -36.00 -10.33 -0.41
N LEU A 4 -36.28 -9.53 0.61
CA LEU A 4 -35.41 -8.42 1.04
C LEU A 4 -34.09 -8.92 1.65
N MET A 5 -34.09 -10.06 2.38
CA MET A 5 -32.84 -10.62 2.91
C MET A 5 -31.90 -11.17 1.82
N LEU A 6 -32.46 -11.73 0.75
CA LEU A 6 -31.65 -12.25 -0.37
C LEU A 6 -30.96 -11.12 -1.15
N ILE A 7 -31.61 -9.97 -1.30
CA ILE A 7 -31.04 -8.81 -2.02
C ILE A 7 -29.84 -8.21 -1.28
N VAL A 8 -29.86 -8.18 0.05
CA VAL A 8 -28.74 -7.66 0.86
C VAL A 8 -27.52 -8.59 0.80
N CYS A 9 -27.71 -9.91 0.83
CA CYS A 9 -26.60 -10.86 0.69
C CYS A 9 -25.95 -10.83 -0.71
N VAL A 10 -26.75 -10.58 -1.76
CA VAL A 10 -26.22 -10.46 -3.13
C VAL A 10 -25.46 -9.14 -3.32
N LEU A 11 -25.92 -8.03 -2.72
CA LEU A 11 -25.20 -6.74 -2.76
C LEU A 11 -23.85 -6.78 -2.02
N ALA A 12 -23.73 -7.56 -0.94
CA ALA A 12 -22.47 -7.73 -0.22
C ALA A 12 -21.39 -8.46 -1.05
N LEU A 13 -21.78 -9.33 -1.99
CA LEU A 13 -20.85 -10.06 -2.84
C LEU A 13 -20.34 -9.25 -4.04
N ILE A 14 -21.05 -8.19 -4.45
CA ILE A 14 -20.70 -7.37 -5.63
C ILE A 14 -19.62 -6.32 -5.29
N HIS A 15 -19.31 -6.10 -4.01
CA HIS A 15 -18.32 -5.14 -3.53
C HIS A 15 -17.14 -5.78 -2.79
N ALA A 16 -16.88 -7.07 -3.00
CA ALA A 16 -15.60 -7.63 -2.60
C ALA A 16 -14.53 -7.13 -3.57
N ASP A 17 -14.06 -5.89 -3.37
CA ASP A 17 -12.71 -5.53 -3.81
C ASP A 17 -11.79 -6.59 -3.20
N GLU A 18 -11.11 -7.35 -4.06
CA GLU A 18 -10.22 -8.41 -3.62
C GLU A 18 -9.14 -7.77 -2.73
N ALA A 19 -9.20 -8.06 -1.42
CA ALA A 19 -8.34 -7.42 -0.44
C ALA A 19 -6.86 -7.67 -0.81
N THR A 20 -6.06 -6.61 -0.87
CA THR A 20 -4.63 -6.77 -1.17
C THR A 20 -3.93 -7.38 0.04
N THR A 21 -3.54 -8.64 -0.08
CA THR A 21 -2.76 -9.36 0.95
C THR A 21 -1.27 -9.02 0.85
N GLY A 22 -0.50 -9.36 1.90
CA GLY A 22 0.96 -9.18 1.90
C GLY A 22 1.64 -9.92 0.76
N LYS A 23 1.15 -11.11 0.44
CA LYS A 23 1.61 -11.90 -0.73
C LYS A 23 1.34 -11.18 -2.05
N VAL A 24 0.11 -10.72 -2.28
CA VAL A 24 -0.26 -9.99 -3.52
C VAL A 24 0.60 -8.73 -3.68
N PHE A 25 0.86 -8.00 -2.59
CA PHE A 25 1.73 -6.84 -2.64
C PHE A 25 3.18 -7.20 -3.02
N ARG A 26 3.71 -8.33 -2.53
CA ARG A 26 5.05 -8.81 -2.92
C ARG A 26 5.11 -9.22 -4.38
N ASP A 27 4.02 -9.76 -4.93
CA ASP A 27 3.89 -10.03 -6.36
C ASP A 27 3.92 -8.74 -7.18
N TYR A 28 3.20 -7.70 -6.74
CA TYR A 28 3.28 -6.37 -7.35
C TYR A 28 4.70 -5.79 -7.32
N LEU A 29 5.45 -5.94 -6.23
CA LEU A 29 6.86 -5.53 -6.19
C LEU A 29 7.68 -6.27 -7.25
N ALA A 30 7.49 -7.58 -7.41
CA ALA A 30 8.20 -8.39 -8.40
C ALA A 30 7.82 -8.03 -9.85
N GLU A 31 6.56 -7.67 -10.09
CA GLU A 31 6.09 -7.21 -11.40
C GLU A 31 6.65 -5.82 -11.74
N CYS A 32 6.56 -4.87 -10.81
CA CYS A 32 7.12 -3.54 -10.97
C CYS A 32 8.65 -3.54 -11.16
N GLU A 33 9.37 -4.47 -10.51
CA GLU A 33 10.80 -4.67 -10.74
C GLU A 33 11.14 -5.09 -12.19
N LYS A 34 10.25 -5.83 -12.85
CA LYS A 34 10.44 -6.24 -14.26
C LYS A 34 10.18 -5.09 -15.24
N GLU A 35 9.27 -4.18 -14.90
CA GLU A 35 8.85 -3.06 -15.75
C GLU A 35 9.78 -1.85 -15.65
N LEU A 36 10.46 -1.68 -14.51
CA LEU A 36 11.30 -0.51 -14.24
C LEU A 36 12.79 -0.82 -14.50
N PRO A 37 13.60 0.21 -14.86
CA PRO A 37 15.04 0.05 -14.96
C PRO A 37 15.64 -0.50 -13.67
N LYS A 38 16.40 -1.59 -13.79
CA LYS A 38 17.07 -2.20 -12.63
C LYS A 38 18.18 -1.28 -12.13
N VAL A 39 18.23 -1.11 -10.81
CA VAL A 39 19.36 -0.49 -10.12
C VAL A 39 20.21 -1.62 -9.55
N PRO A 40 21.44 -1.86 -10.05
CA PRO A 40 22.27 -2.97 -9.60
C PRO A 40 22.51 -2.91 -8.08
N GLY A 41 22.27 -4.03 -7.40
CA GLY A 41 22.55 -4.19 -5.96
C GLY A 41 21.53 -3.57 -5.01
N LEU A 42 20.46 -2.92 -5.50
CA LEU A 42 19.39 -2.39 -4.65
C LEU A 42 18.21 -3.38 -4.59
N PRO A 43 17.89 -3.97 -3.43
CA PRO A 43 16.70 -4.81 -3.26
C PRO A 43 15.42 -4.04 -3.63
N LYS A 44 14.45 -4.74 -4.23
CA LYS A 44 13.17 -4.13 -4.65
C LYS A 44 12.38 -3.55 -3.48
N GLU A 45 12.49 -4.15 -2.30
CA GLU A 45 11.88 -3.70 -1.04
C GLU A 45 12.50 -2.39 -0.50
N LEU A 46 13.63 -1.96 -1.07
CA LEU A 46 14.29 -0.69 -0.74
C LEU A 46 14.25 0.32 -1.91
N ASN A 47 13.71 -0.08 -3.05
CA ASN A 47 13.66 0.76 -4.24
C ASN A 47 12.34 1.56 -4.27
N VAL A 48 12.45 2.85 -3.96
CA VAL A 48 11.31 3.78 -3.88
C VAL A 48 10.46 3.77 -5.16
N GLY A 49 11.06 3.66 -6.35
CA GLY A 49 10.31 3.62 -7.62
C GLY A 49 9.49 2.34 -7.78
N ILE A 50 10.05 1.19 -7.40
CA ILE A 50 9.35 -0.10 -7.43
C ILE A 50 8.20 -0.10 -6.41
N ILE A 51 8.44 0.42 -5.20
CA ILE A 51 7.43 0.51 -4.16
C ILE A 51 6.32 1.48 -4.56
N PHE A 52 6.65 2.64 -5.15
CA PHE A 52 5.66 3.56 -5.70
C PHE A 52 4.76 2.86 -6.71
N CYS A 53 5.35 2.09 -7.64
CA CYS A 53 4.60 1.30 -8.61
C CYS A 53 3.68 0.26 -7.92
N ALA A 54 4.19 -0.50 -6.94
CA ALA A 54 3.41 -1.51 -6.25
C ALA A 54 2.26 -0.92 -5.42
N VAL A 55 2.50 0.16 -4.68
CA VAL A 55 1.46 0.87 -3.91
C VAL A 55 0.42 1.50 -4.83
N LYS A 56 0.78 1.89 -6.05
CA LYS A 56 -0.20 2.36 -7.04
C LYS A 56 -1.14 1.26 -7.52
N ARG A 57 -0.68 0.00 -7.59
CA ARG A 57 -1.51 -1.16 -7.94
C ARG A 57 -2.52 -1.54 -6.86
N THR A 58 -2.32 -1.08 -5.62
CA THR A 58 -3.29 -1.24 -4.52
C THR A 58 -4.32 -0.12 -4.46
N GLU A 59 -4.33 0.77 -5.45
CA GLU A 59 -5.15 1.99 -5.53
C GLU A 59 -4.91 3.00 -4.40
N ALA A 60 -3.88 2.79 -3.58
CA ALA A 60 -3.53 3.72 -2.51
C ALA A 60 -2.80 4.97 -3.03
N ILE A 61 -2.41 4.99 -4.31
CA ILE A 61 -1.94 6.18 -5.03
C ILE A 61 -2.87 6.41 -6.23
N ASP A 62 -3.46 7.60 -6.31
CA ASP A 62 -4.39 7.93 -7.39
C ASP A 62 -3.70 8.26 -8.73
N LYS A 63 -4.51 8.57 -9.76
CA LYS A 63 -4.00 8.98 -11.08
C LYS A 63 -3.17 10.27 -11.05
N ASN A 64 -3.37 11.13 -10.05
CA ASN A 64 -2.62 12.36 -9.83
C ASN A 64 -1.41 12.15 -8.90
N ASN A 65 -1.06 10.90 -8.60
CA ASN A 65 0.02 10.49 -7.70
C ASN A 65 -0.18 10.93 -6.24
N ALA A 66 -1.41 11.22 -5.81
CA ALA A 66 -1.74 11.53 -4.42
C ALA A 66 -1.96 10.25 -3.62
N LEU A 67 -1.42 10.20 -2.40
CA LEU A 67 -1.67 9.11 -1.46
C LEU A 67 -3.09 9.19 -0.89
N ASN A 68 -3.77 8.06 -0.88
CA ASN A 68 -5.02 7.86 -0.16
C ASN A 68 -4.73 7.24 1.19
N ARG A 69 -4.75 8.06 2.25
CA ARG A 69 -4.47 7.64 3.63
C ARG A 69 -5.33 6.46 4.07
N ASN A 70 -6.63 6.49 3.79
CA ASN A 70 -7.55 5.43 4.22
C ASN A 70 -7.22 4.09 3.56
N LYS A 71 -6.92 4.10 2.26
CA LYS A 71 -6.48 2.89 1.54
C LYS A 71 -5.14 2.37 2.08
N ILE A 72 -4.19 3.24 2.45
CA ILE A 72 -2.93 2.80 3.11
C ILE A 72 -3.21 2.13 4.47
N MET A 73 -4.07 2.70 5.31
CA MET A 73 -4.42 2.10 6.61
C MET A 73 -5.11 0.74 6.44
N THR A 74 -6.04 0.66 5.48
CA THR A 74 -6.73 -0.58 5.11
C THR A 74 -5.74 -1.62 4.57
N ASN A 75 -4.74 -1.19 3.81
CA ASN A 75 -3.68 -2.08 3.33
C ASN A 75 -2.83 -2.63 4.48
N CYS A 76 -2.49 -1.84 5.50
CA CYS A 76 -1.80 -2.36 6.69
C CYS A 76 -2.64 -3.48 7.36
N GLU A 77 -3.96 -3.30 7.48
CA GLU A 77 -4.86 -4.30 8.07
C GLU A 77 -4.98 -5.57 7.22
N ASN A 78 -4.99 -5.43 5.89
CA ASN A 78 -5.15 -6.56 4.98
C ASN A 78 -3.84 -7.34 4.73
N MET A 79 -2.69 -6.69 4.85
CA MET A 79 -1.39 -7.28 4.50
C MET A 79 -0.64 -7.90 5.70
N ILE A 80 -1.16 -7.72 6.92
CA ILE A 80 -0.50 -8.09 8.17
C ILE A 80 -1.51 -8.77 9.09
N SER A 81 -1.23 -10.00 9.51
CA SER A 81 -2.10 -10.75 10.42
C SER A 81 -1.87 -10.44 11.90
N ASP A 82 -0.66 -10.00 12.27
CA ASP A 82 -0.29 -9.66 13.65
C ASP A 82 -0.80 -8.25 14.00
N PRO A 83 -1.74 -8.09 14.94
CA PRO A 83 -2.35 -6.80 15.26
C PRO A 83 -1.33 -5.78 15.79
N VAL A 84 -0.27 -6.21 16.48
CA VAL A 84 0.78 -5.31 16.96
C VAL A 84 1.56 -4.73 15.78
N LYS A 85 1.80 -5.54 14.75
CA LYS A 85 2.46 -5.09 13.51
C LYS A 85 1.52 -4.25 12.65
N VAL A 86 0.20 -4.47 12.69
CA VAL A 86 -0.79 -3.60 12.03
C VAL A 86 -0.69 -2.19 12.61
N GLU A 87 -0.76 -2.05 13.94
CA GLU A 87 -0.63 -0.75 14.62
C GLU A 87 0.71 -0.08 14.26
N GLN A 88 1.81 -0.85 14.32
CA GLN A 88 3.13 -0.35 13.93
C GLN A 88 3.18 0.13 12.46
N CYS A 89 2.58 -0.62 11.53
CA CYS A 89 2.49 -0.23 10.12
C CYS A 89 1.71 1.06 9.94
N GLN A 90 0.56 1.19 10.61
CA GLN A 90 -0.30 2.36 10.53
C GLN A 90 0.39 3.60 11.10
N ASP A 91 1.05 3.49 12.25
CA ASP A 91 1.78 4.59 12.89
C ASP A 91 2.94 5.09 12.03
N ILE A 92 3.75 4.17 11.48
CA ILE A 92 4.85 4.53 10.58
C ILE A 92 4.28 5.18 9.31
N CYS A 93 3.28 4.57 8.68
CA CYS A 93 2.68 5.11 7.46
C CYS A 93 2.07 6.50 7.69
N ASN A 94 1.37 6.72 8.80
CA ASN A 94 0.80 8.02 9.15
C ASN A 94 1.89 9.08 9.34
N THR A 95 2.93 8.74 10.12
CA THR A 95 4.09 9.62 10.35
C THR A 95 4.76 9.99 9.02
N CYS A 96 5.00 9.01 8.17
CA CYS A 96 5.66 9.23 6.89
C CYS A 96 4.82 10.01 5.88
N MET A 97 3.49 9.82 5.88
CA MET A 97 2.59 10.66 5.08
C MET A 97 2.61 12.11 5.56
N ASP A 98 2.57 12.35 6.88
CA ASP A 98 2.62 13.70 7.44
C ASP A 98 3.93 14.40 7.09
N GLU A 99 5.07 13.70 7.23
CA GLU A 99 6.37 14.23 6.83
C GLU A 99 6.47 14.46 5.31
N GLY A 100 5.90 13.57 4.49
CA GLY A 100 5.85 13.72 3.04
C GLY A 100 5.04 14.93 2.60
N PHE A 101 3.87 15.17 3.21
CA PHE A 101 2.97 16.28 2.86
C PHE A 101 3.47 17.65 3.32
N LYS A 102 4.38 17.71 4.29
CA LYS A 102 5.06 18.97 4.67
C LYS A 102 6.01 19.48 3.59
N VAL A 103 6.49 18.62 2.69
CA VAL A 103 7.44 19.01 1.64
C VAL A 103 6.72 19.80 0.54
N PRO A 104 7.22 20.98 0.14
CA PRO A 104 6.67 21.72 -0.98
C PRO A 104 6.90 20.96 -2.30
N GLY A 105 5.90 20.90 -3.16
CA GLY A 105 6.03 20.26 -4.47
C GLY A 105 4.73 19.64 -4.97
N SER A 106 4.85 18.84 -6.03
CA SER A 106 3.74 18.07 -6.57
C SER A 106 3.41 16.86 -5.69
N ASN A 107 2.22 16.29 -5.88
CA ASN A 107 1.82 15.03 -5.24
C ASN A 107 2.86 13.92 -5.45
N PHE A 108 3.48 13.86 -6.63
CA PHE A 108 4.55 12.89 -6.89
C PHE A 108 5.75 13.06 -5.95
N ILE A 109 6.21 14.29 -5.72
CA ILE A 109 7.33 14.59 -4.80
C ILE A 109 6.94 14.21 -3.37
N GLN A 110 5.75 14.61 -2.92
CA GLN A 110 5.28 14.34 -1.57
C GLN A 110 5.09 12.84 -1.31
N THR A 111 4.46 12.12 -2.25
CA THR A 111 4.27 10.67 -2.17
C THR A 111 5.60 9.92 -2.18
N THR A 112 6.53 10.31 -3.07
CA THR A 112 7.88 9.72 -3.11
C THR A 112 8.60 9.94 -1.77
N ARG A 113 8.44 11.12 -1.17
CA ARG A 113 9.03 11.43 0.14
C ARG A 113 8.44 10.57 1.25
N ALA A 114 7.12 10.39 1.27
CA ALA A 114 6.45 9.51 2.22
C ALA A 114 6.92 8.05 2.08
N ILE A 115 7.03 7.54 0.85
CA ILE A 115 7.54 6.18 0.59
C ILE A 115 9.00 6.06 1.05
N GLN A 116 9.85 7.04 0.76
CA GLN A 116 11.24 7.02 1.20
C GLN A 116 11.36 6.98 2.73
N CYS A 117 10.49 7.69 3.44
CA CYS A 117 10.38 7.60 4.90
C CYS A 117 9.98 6.19 5.32
N ALA A 118 8.92 5.61 4.73
CA ALA A 118 8.47 4.25 5.08
C ALA A 118 9.54 3.17 4.83
N VAL A 119 10.32 3.32 3.75
CA VAL A 119 11.49 2.46 3.47
C VAL A 119 12.54 2.56 4.57
N SER A 120 12.80 3.75 5.11
CA SER A 120 13.78 3.93 6.19
C SER A 120 13.39 3.25 7.52
N TYR A 121 12.10 2.96 7.69
CA TYR A 121 11.54 2.19 8.81
C TYR A 121 11.33 0.71 8.48
N ASP A 122 11.70 0.27 7.28
CA ASP A 122 11.57 -1.12 6.82
C ASP A 122 10.12 -1.66 6.92
N VAL A 123 9.11 -0.84 6.59
CA VAL A 123 7.68 -1.21 6.71
C VAL A 123 7.35 -2.52 5.97
N ILE A 124 8.03 -2.82 4.86
CA ILE A 124 7.78 -4.02 4.05
C ILE A 124 8.13 -5.33 4.80
N SER A 125 9.01 -5.27 5.80
CA SER A 125 9.34 -6.45 6.61
C SER A 125 8.25 -6.81 7.62
N LEU A 126 7.30 -5.90 7.88
CA LEU A 126 6.13 -6.15 8.72
C LEU A 126 5.07 -7.02 8.02
N LEU A 127 5.02 -6.97 6.68
CA LEU A 127 4.02 -7.67 5.87
C LEU A 127 4.17 -9.19 5.98
N ASP A 128 3.03 -9.88 5.94
CA ASP A 128 3.03 -11.34 5.87
C ASP A 128 3.76 -11.82 4.60
N LYS A 129 4.41 -12.99 4.73
CA LYS A 129 5.20 -13.59 3.65
C LYS A 129 4.38 -14.55 2.78
N GLU A 130 3.29 -15.09 3.32
CA GLU A 130 2.43 -16.12 2.72
C GLU A 130 0.95 -15.76 2.89
#